data_AF-A0A8H6VUT6-F1
#
_entry.id   AF-A0A8H6VUT6-F1
#
_cell.length_a   1.000
_cell.length_b   1.000
_cell.length_c   1.000
_cell.angle_alpha   90.00
_cell.angle_beta   90.00
_cell.angle_gamma   90.00
#
_symmetry.space_group_name_H-M   'P 1'
#
loop_
_entity.id
_entity.type
_entity.pdbx_description
1 polymer ?
#
loop_
_entity_poly.entity_id
_entity_poly.type
_entity_poly.pdbx_seq_one_letter_code
_entity_poly.pdbx_strand_id
1 'polypeptide(L)'
;MELVVWRAVINLVMTVPHAHSPVTVDLLWLRESVRIRPRQTIASNAWYPATTTNPATCATFNVLETFRFLRSIANINVQDYVRTLEKLTDSTGLEKVPDRRVAFGRMARQYSYLKMMKRGGRGHEANGIVTTPPGALAVRCWACPDASRNLPSGWDKVPESKAYLYKLMLAFDANFRLKNKLRAGERMDPALTDGLGYFVTIWTI
;
A
#
# COMPACT_ATOMS: atom_id res chain seq x y z
N MET A 1 17.76 -30.29 15.55
CA MET A 1 18.31 -29.40 14.50
C MET A 1 17.63 -28.06 14.68
N GLU A 2 18.27 -27.18 15.45
CA GLU A 2 17.66 -25.93 15.93
C GLU A 2 17.45 -24.95 14.77
N LEU A 3 16.22 -24.47 14.65
CA LEU A 3 15.88 -23.32 13.83
C LEU A 3 16.60 -22.11 14.41
N VAL A 4 17.63 -21.60 13.73
CA VAL A 4 18.17 -20.27 14.07
C VAL A 4 17.19 -19.23 13.51
N VAL A 5 16.13 -18.99 14.28
CA VAL A 5 15.17 -17.90 14.06
C VAL A 5 15.79 -16.64 14.63
N TRP A 6 16.09 -15.66 13.79
CA TRP A 6 16.29 -14.29 14.26
C TRP A 6 14.92 -13.77 14.73
N ARG A 7 14.61 -14.00 16.00
CA ARG A 7 13.45 -13.43 16.67
C ARG A 7 13.77 -11.98 17.01
N ALA A 8 13.49 -11.06 16.10
CA ALA A 8 13.24 -9.69 16.50
C ALA A 8 11.87 -9.67 17.21
N VAL A 9 11.85 -9.96 18.52
CA VAL A 9 10.65 -9.76 19.34
C VAL A 9 10.53 -8.26 19.56
N ILE A 10 9.74 -7.59 18.73
CA ILE A 10 9.31 -6.23 19.03
C ILE A 10 8.23 -6.34 20.12
N ASN A 11 8.64 -6.25 21.38
CA ASN A 11 7.76 -5.87 22.48
C ASN A 11 7.62 -4.33 22.47
N LEU A 12 6.82 -3.79 21.55
CA LEU A 12 6.47 -2.38 21.60
C LEU A 12 5.40 -2.21 22.69
N VAL A 13 5.82 -2.00 23.94
CA VAL A 13 4.93 -1.49 24.98
C VAL A 13 4.72 0.01 24.71
N MET A 14 3.74 0.34 23.88
CA MET A 14 3.13 1.66 23.93
C MET A 14 2.03 1.61 25.00
N THR A 15 2.33 2.14 26.18
CA THR A 15 1.33 2.47 27.19
C THR A 15 0.49 3.64 26.69
N VAL A 16 -0.61 3.33 26.01
CA VAL A 16 -1.75 4.24 25.89
C VAL A 16 -2.82 3.72 26.87
N PRO A 17 -3.37 4.58 27.75
CA PRO A 17 -4.32 4.14 28.75
C PRO A 17 -5.63 3.77 28.04
N HIS A 18 -6.00 2.49 28.14
CA HIS A 18 -7.23 1.84 27.68
C HIS A 18 -7.21 1.13 26.32
N ALA A 19 -7.49 -0.18 26.43
CA ALA A 19 -7.85 -1.19 25.44
C ALA A 19 -6.76 -2.24 25.16
N HIS A 20 -6.94 -3.39 25.81
CA HIS A 20 -6.05 -4.55 25.78
C HIS A 20 -6.10 -5.31 24.45
N SER A 21 -4.99 -5.36 23.73
CA SER A 21 -4.48 -6.54 23.01
C SER A 21 -3.04 -6.29 22.51
N PRO A 22 -2.06 -7.15 22.81
CA PRO A 22 -0.69 -7.00 22.31
C PRO A 22 -0.63 -7.26 20.79
N VAL A 23 -0.10 -6.30 20.02
CA VAL A 23 0.16 -6.47 18.59
C VAL A 23 1.60 -6.95 18.43
N THR A 24 1.79 -8.26 18.29
CA THR A 24 3.08 -8.86 17.94
C THR A 24 3.41 -8.53 16.48
N VAL A 25 4.58 -7.93 16.24
CA VAL A 25 5.08 -7.61 14.90
C VAL A 25 6.25 -8.54 14.61
N ASP A 26 5.95 -9.73 14.06
CA ASP A 26 7.00 -10.67 13.68
C ASP A 26 7.60 -10.27 12.33
N LEU A 27 8.92 -10.10 12.26
CA LEU A 27 9.66 -10.19 11.00
C LEU A 27 10.31 -11.56 10.96
N LEU A 28 9.69 -12.51 10.27
CA LEU A 28 10.23 -13.85 10.18
C LEU A 28 11.15 -13.99 8.96
N TRP A 29 12.44 -14.12 9.23
CA TRP A 29 13.47 -14.30 8.21
C TRP A 29 13.87 -15.77 8.14
N LEU A 30 13.49 -16.44 7.05
CA LEU A 30 13.91 -17.82 6.79
C LEU A 30 15.33 -17.80 6.19
N ARG A 31 16.33 -18.27 6.95
CA ARG A 31 17.73 -18.36 6.49
C ARG A 31 17.92 -19.42 5.40
N GLU A 32 17.04 -20.42 5.34
CA GLU A 32 17.04 -21.45 4.31
C GLU A 32 15.67 -21.57 3.66
N SER A 33 15.66 -22.00 2.40
CA SER A 33 14.45 -22.35 1.65
C SER A 33 13.75 -23.52 2.35
N VAL A 34 12.89 -23.21 3.31
CA VAL A 34 12.02 -24.22 3.89
C VAL A 34 11.18 -24.75 2.74
N ARG A 35 11.20 -26.08 2.51
CA ARG A 35 10.28 -26.78 1.59
C ARG A 35 8.87 -26.75 2.16
N ILE A 36 8.31 -25.56 2.26
CA ILE A 36 6.92 -25.31 2.60
C ILE A 36 6.17 -25.39 1.28
N ARG A 37 4.99 -26.02 1.24
CA ARG A 37 4.07 -25.85 0.10
C ARG A 37 3.76 -24.35 0.00
N PRO A 38 4.38 -23.58 -0.93
CA PRO A 38 4.81 -22.21 -0.62
C PRO A 38 3.68 -21.22 -0.38
N ARG A 39 2.51 -21.44 -0.99
CA ARG A 39 1.44 -20.43 -1.04
C ARG A 39 0.47 -20.51 0.14
N GLN A 40 0.14 -21.71 0.61
CA GLN A 40 -0.92 -21.91 1.61
C GLN A 40 -0.45 -21.54 3.03
N THR A 41 0.78 -21.90 3.38
CA THR A 41 1.32 -21.66 4.73
C THR A 41 1.77 -20.21 4.95
N ILE A 42 2.17 -19.50 3.88
CA ILE A 42 2.53 -18.08 3.96
C ILE A 42 1.29 -17.24 4.27
N ALA A 43 0.16 -17.54 3.63
CA ALA A 43 -1.11 -16.87 3.91
C ALA A 43 -1.66 -17.20 5.31
N SER A 44 -1.52 -18.46 5.77
CA SER A 44 -1.98 -18.86 7.12
C SER A 44 -1.23 -18.16 8.25
N ASN A 45 0.05 -17.82 8.03
CA ASN A 45 0.89 -17.11 9.01
C ASN A 45 0.88 -15.59 8.82
N ALA A 46 0.00 -15.04 7.97
CA ALA A 46 -0.06 -13.61 7.65
C ALA A 46 1.30 -13.05 7.15
N TRP A 47 2.05 -13.85 6.40
CA TRP A 47 3.30 -13.46 5.77
C TRP A 47 3.07 -13.04 4.32
N TYR A 48 3.82 -12.05 3.89
CA TYR A 48 3.86 -11.57 2.52
C TYR A 48 5.25 -11.85 1.94
N PRO A 49 5.36 -12.62 0.85
CA PRO A 49 6.65 -12.97 0.30
C PRO A 49 7.21 -11.88 -0.62
N ALA A 50 8.54 -11.74 -0.63
CA ALA A 50 9.23 -10.86 -1.58
C ALA A 50 9.24 -11.41 -3.02
N THR A 51 9.15 -12.73 -3.18
CA THR A 51 9.14 -13.44 -4.48
C THR A 51 8.09 -14.55 -4.47
N THR A 52 7.46 -14.80 -5.62
CA THR A 52 6.32 -15.75 -5.71
C THR A 52 6.74 -17.20 -5.96
N THR A 53 7.92 -17.42 -6.55
CA THR A 53 8.39 -18.75 -7.00
C THR A 53 9.23 -19.48 -5.96
N ASN A 54 10.11 -18.77 -5.25
CA ASN A 54 10.92 -19.31 -4.16
C ASN A 54 11.18 -18.21 -3.11
N PRO A 55 10.29 -18.03 -2.12
CA PRO A 55 10.43 -16.96 -1.13
C PRO A 55 11.50 -17.30 -0.08
N ALA A 56 12.66 -16.67 -0.18
CA ALA A 56 13.68 -16.63 0.87
C ALA A 56 13.53 -15.40 1.80
N THR A 57 12.54 -14.55 1.55
CA THR A 57 12.33 -13.31 2.29
C THR A 57 10.84 -13.02 2.36
N CYS A 58 10.33 -12.76 3.57
CA CYS A 58 8.95 -12.43 3.84
C CYS A 58 8.88 -11.27 4.84
N ALA A 59 7.78 -10.53 4.81
CA ALA A 59 7.39 -9.58 5.86
C ALA A 59 5.99 -9.92 6.35
N THR A 60 5.65 -9.69 7.62
CA THR A 60 4.26 -9.84 8.07
C THR A 60 3.37 -8.76 7.49
N PHE A 61 2.07 -9.05 7.41
CA PHE A 61 1.05 -8.06 7.07
C PHE A 61 1.06 -6.88 8.04
N ASN A 62 1.32 -7.12 9.33
CA ASN A 62 1.42 -6.06 10.34
C ASN A 62 2.52 -5.05 10.01
N VAL A 63 3.72 -5.50 9.64
CA VAL A 63 4.81 -4.60 9.25
C VAL A 63 4.43 -3.78 8.01
N LEU A 64 3.84 -4.44 7.00
CA LEU A 64 3.46 -3.77 5.76
C LEU A 64 2.32 -2.77 5.97
N GLU A 65 1.38 -3.07 6.86
CA GLU A 65 0.29 -2.17 7.23
C GLU A 65 0.81 -0.97 8.02
N THR A 66 1.67 -1.18 9.02
CA THR A 66 2.31 -0.11 9.78
C THR A 66 3.11 0.81 8.86
N PHE A 67 3.92 0.25 7.96
CA PHE A 67 4.65 1.04 6.97
C PHE A 67 3.70 1.85 6.08
N ARG A 68 2.60 1.24 5.60
CA ARG A 68 1.61 1.93 4.77
C ARG A 68 1.00 3.13 5.48
N PHE A 69 0.66 3.01 6.77
CA PHE A 69 0.15 4.13 7.57
C PHE A 69 1.20 5.21 7.80
N LEU A 70 2.41 4.83 8.23
CA LEU A 70 3.51 5.76 8.47
C LEU A 70 3.94 6.51 7.20
N ARG A 71 3.92 5.84 6.05
CA ARG A 71 4.15 6.48 4.76
C ARG A 71 3.07 7.52 4.43
N SER A 72 1.82 7.26 4.80
CA SER A 72 0.71 8.19 4.54
C SER A 72 0.66 9.37 5.51
N ILE A 73 0.98 9.15 6.79
CA ILE A 73 0.84 10.14 7.86
C ILE A 73 2.13 10.94 8.03
N ALA A 74 3.27 10.26 8.13
CA ALA A 74 4.57 10.84 8.45
C ALA A 74 5.51 10.92 7.24
N ASN A 75 5.04 10.58 6.03
CA ASN A 75 5.82 10.61 4.79
C ASN A 75 7.16 9.84 4.87
N ILE A 76 7.18 8.75 5.65
CA ILE A 76 8.39 7.93 5.83
C ILE A 76 8.71 7.18 4.54
N ASN A 77 10.00 7.14 4.18
CA ASN A 77 10.49 6.37 3.04
C ASN A 77 10.89 4.94 3.46
N VAL A 78 11.11 4.06 2.48
CA VAL A 78 11.51 2.66 2.74
C VAL A 78 12.84 2.56 3.49
N GLN A 79 13.79 3.46 3.20
CA GLN A 79 15.11 3.48 3.83
C GLN A 79 15.00 3.60 5.34
N ASP A 80 14.31 4.66 5.77
CA ASP A 80 14.25 5.06 7.17
C ASP A 80 13.42 4.06 7.96
N TYR A 81 12.36 3.52 7.36
CA TYR A 81 11.58 2.47 7.99
C TYR A 81 12.39 1.17 8.20
N VAL A 82 13.12 0.70 7.18
CA VAL A 82 13.97 -0.50 7.32
C VAL A 82 15.10 -0.27 8.31
N ARG A 83 15.75 0.90 8.28
CA ARG A 83 16.76 1.27 9.28
C ARG A 83 16.20 1.34 10.70
N THR A 84 14.95 1.76 10.85
CA THR A 84 14.28 1.78 12.16
C THR A 84 14.10 0.35 12.68
N LEU A 85 13.67 -0.58 11.82
CA LEU A 85 13.56 -2.00 12.16
C LEU A 85 14.91 -2.63 12.50
N GLU A 86 15.97 -2.29 11.76
CA GLU A 86 17.35 -2.70 12.06
C GLU A 86 17.77 -2.21 13.44
N LYS A 87 17.63 -0.91 13.73
CA LYS A 87 18.01 -0.31 15.02
C LYS A 87 17.18 -0.78 16.22
N LEU A 88 15.92 -1.16 15.99
CA LEU A 88 15.07 -1.77 17.02
C LEU A 88 15.51 -3.20 17.34
N THR A 89 16.17 -3.88 16.39
CA THR A 89 16.65 -5.26 16.56
C THR A 89 18.06 -5.27 17.14
N ASP A 90 18.96 -4.49 16.56
CA ASP A 90 20.32 -4.27 17.02
C ASP A 90 20.63 -2.77 16.97
N SER A 91 20.62 -2.13 18.14
CA SER A 91 20.96 -0.72 18.29
C SER A 91 22.46 -0.45 18.21
N THR A 92 23.29 -1.49 18.37
CA THR A 92 24.75 -1.39 18.35
C THR A 92 25.31 -1.34 16.92
N GLY A 93 24.59 -1.94 15.96
CA GLY A 93 25.00 -2.02 14.56
C GLY A 93 26.28 -2.83 14.36
N LEU A 94 26.62 -3.70 15.33
CA LEU A 94 27.80 -4.55 15.27
C LEU A 94 27.59 -5.69 14.29
N GLU A 95 26.34 -6.12 14.10
CA GLU A 95 26.01 -7.16 13.13
C GLU A 95 25.71 -6.59 11.75
N LYS A 96 26.40 -7.10 10.74
CA LYS A 96 26.17 -6.71 9.35
C LYS A 96 24.93 -7.43 8.79
N VAL A 97 23.81 -6.71 8.76
CA VAL A 97 22.58 -7.18 8.12
C VAL A 97 22.65 -6.96 6.60
N PRO A 98 22.27 -7.96 5.76
CA PRO A 98 22.18 -7.76 4.31
C PRO A 98 21.12 -6.72 3.93
N ASP A 99 21.36 -5.95 2.87
CA ASP A 99 20.39 -4.95 2.40
C ASP A 99 19.07 -5.60 1.92
N ARG A 100 17.97 -5.31 2.62
CA ARG A 100 16.61 -5.79 2.29
C ARG A 100 15.67 -4.69 1.79
N ARG A 101 16.16 -3.46 1.60
CA ARG A 101 15.31 -2.30 1.25
C ARG A 101 14.56 -2.49 -0.06
N VAL A 102 15.24 -3.01 -1.08
CA VAL A 102 14.64 -3.26 -2.40
C VAL A 102 13.53 -4.31 -2.31
N ALA A 103 13.78 -5.40 -1.57
CA ALA A 103 12.80 -6.46 -1.34
C ALA A 103 11.59 -5.92 -0.57
N PHE A 104 11.83 -5.18 0.51
CA PHE A 104 10.78 -4.55 1.30
C PHE A 104 9.95 -3.55 0.48
N GLY A 105 10.61 -2.70 -0.30
CA GLY A 105 9.94 -1.73 -1.18
C GLY A 105 9.01 -2.40 -2.20
N ARG A 106 9.45 -3.53 -2.79
CA ARG A 106 8.60 -4.34 -3.68
C ARG A 106 7.38 -4.91 -2.94
N MET A 107 7.59 -5.52 -1.77
CA MET A 107 6.49 -6.04 -0.94
C MET A 107 5.49 -4.93 -0.57
N ALA A 108 5.97 -3.79 -0.10
CA ALA A 108 5.13 -2.66 0.28
C ALA A 108 4.31 -2.09 -0.89
N ARG A 109 4.89 -2.02 -2.10
CA ARG A 109 4.19 -1.59 -3.31
C ARG A 109 3.09 -2.58 -3.69
N GLN A 110 3.41 -3.87 -3.76
CA GLN A 110 2.43 -4.90 -4.11
C GLN A 110 1.32 -5.02 -3.06
N TYR A 111 1.68 -4.97 -1.77
CA TYR A 111 0.71 -4.98 -0.68
C TYR A 111 -0.22 -3.77 -0.74
N SER A 112 0.32 -2.58 -1.01
CA SER A 112 -0.50 -1.37 -1.19
C SER A 112 -1.49 -1.49 -2.35
N TYR A 113 -1.05 -2.11 -3.44
CA TYR A 113 -1.89 -2.43 -4.60
C TYR A 113 -3.00 -3.42 -4.24
N LEU A 114 -2.68 -4.51 -3.54
CA LEU A 114 -3.68 -5.49 -3.09
C LEU A 114 -4.71 -4.86 -2.14
N LYS A 115 -4.29 -3.94 -1.27
CA LYS A 115 -5.22 -3.18 -0.41
C LYS A 115 -6.14 -2.28 -1.22
N MET A 116 -5.67 -1.69 -2.33
CA MET A 116 -6.53 -0.93 -3.25
C MET A 116 -7.54 -1.85 -3.94
N MET A 117 -7.11 -3.01 -4.43
CA MET A 117 -7.98 -4.00 -5.06
C MET A 117 -9.05 -4.55 -4.11
N LYS A 118 -8.65 -4.85 -2.86
CA LYS A 118 -9.57 -5.28 -1.80
C LYS A 118 -10.62 -4.21 -1.51
N ARG A 119 -10.22 -2.94 -1.41
CA ARG A 119 -11.15 -1.82 -1.20
C ARG A 119 -12.11 -1.63 -2.37
N GLY A 120 -11.66 -1.86 -3.59
CA GLY A 120 -12.49 -1.82 -4.79
C GLY A 120 -13.35 -3.07 -5.01
N GLY A 121 -13.37 -4.03 -4.07
CA GLY A 121 -14.18 -5.25 -4.18
C GLY A 121 -13.74 -6.21 -5.29
N ARG A 122 -12.59 -5.99 -5.94
CA ARG A 122 -12.17 -6.72 -7.16
C ARG A 122 -11.88 -8.21 -6.94
N GLY A 123 -11.77 -8.64 -5.68
CA GLY A 123 -11.65 -10.06 -5.34
C GLY A 123 -12.96 -10.86 -5.48
N HIS A 124 -14.12 -10.18 -5.58
CA HIS A 124 -15.43 -10.82 -5.69
C HIS A 124 -15.97 -10.86 -7.13
N GLU A 125 -15.29 -10.22 -8.06
CA GLU A 125 -15.71 -10.08 -9.45
C GLU A 125 -15.26 -11.26 -10.30
N ALA A 126 -16.07 -11.65 -11.29
CA ALA A 126 -15.69 -12.65 -12.28
C ALA A 126 -14.45 -12.16 -13.07
N ASN A 127 -13.42 -13.01 -13.15
CA ASN A 127 -12.09 -12.67 -13.69
C ASN A 127 -11.33 -11.54 -12.93
N GLY A 128 -11.85 -11.14 -11.77
CA GLY A 128 -11.19 -10.41 -10.69
C GLY A 128 -10.44 -9.13 -11.08
N ILE A 129 -9.13 -9.16 -10.82
CA ILE A 129 -8.22 -8.02 -11.02
C ILE A 129 -8.09 -7.67 -12.51
N VAL A 130 -8.11 -8.67 -13.40
CA VAL A 130 -7.87 -8.49 -14.85
C VAL A 130 -8.96 -7.64 -15.50
N THR A 131 -10.20 -7.79 -15.06
CA THR A 131 -11.37 -7.07 -15.59
C THR A 131 -11.64 -5.75 -14.87
N THR A 132 -10.68 -5.23 -14.10
CA THR A 132 -10.87 -3.96 -13.38
C THR A 132 -11.02 -2.81 -14.37
N PRO A 133 -12.18 -2.11 -14.42
CA PRO A 133 -12.36 -1.05 -15.38
C PRO A 133 -11.47 0.16 -15.04
N PRO A 134 -11.16 1.00 -16.04
CA PRO A 134 -10.42 2.23 -15.80
C PRO A 134 -11.13 3.11 -14.77
N GLY A 135 -10.37 3.67 -13.83
CA GLY A 135 -10.89 4.49 -12.74
C GLY A 135 -11.64 3.77 -11.62
N ALA A 136 -11.82 2.45 -11.70
CA ALA A 136 -12.65 1.70 -10.74
C ALA A 136 -12.09 1.68 -9.31
N LEU A 137 -10.80 1.95 -9.11
CA LEU A 137 -10.17 1.99 -7.78
C LEU A 137 -10.11 3.41 -7.20
N ALA A 138 -10.59 4.42 -7.93
CA ALA A 138 -10.67 5.79 -7.45
C ALA A 138 -11.69 5.89 -6.32
N VAL A 139 -11.30 6.46 -5.18
CA VAL A 139 -12.26 6.77 -4.11
C VAL A 139 -13.04 8.00 -4.55
N ARG A 140 -14.35 7.84 -4.72
CA ARG A 140 -15.26 8.94 -5.05
C ARG A 140 -15.31 9.90 -3.87
N CYS A 141 -15.29 11.20 -4.17
CA CYS A 141 -15.42 12.23 -3.15
C CYS A 141 -16.91 12.40 -2.79
N TRP A 142 -17.25 12.27 -1.51
CA TRP A 142 -18.63 12.45 -1.02
C TRP A 142 -19.10 13.91 -1.06
N ALA A 143 -18.17 14.85 -1.04
CA ALA A 143 -18.46 16.28 -1.11
C ALA A 143 -18.57 16.80 -2.55
N CYS A 144 -18.03 16.07 -3.54
CA CYS A 144 -18.17 16.47 -4.93
C CYS A 144 -19.64 16.33 -5.37
N PRO A 145 -20.21 17.32 -6.06
CA PRO A 145 -21.59 17.26 -6.53
C PRO A 145 -21.78 16.09 -7.51
N ASP A 146 -22.75 15.23 -7.20
CA ASP A 146 -23.16 14.05 -7.98
C ASP A 146 -24.69 14.01 -8.00
N ALA A 147 -25.24 14.27 -9.19
CA ALA A 147 -26.68 14.32 -9.44
C ALA A 147 -27.42 13.03 -9.06
N SER A 148 -26.72 11.90 -9.05
CA SER A 148 -27.31 10.60 -8.71
C SER A 148 -27.31 10.29 -7.21
N ARG A 149 -26.63 11.09 -6.37
CA ARG A 149 -26.33 10.71 -4.98
C ARG A 149 -26.59 11.80 -3.96
N ASN A 150 -26.06 13.00 -4.15
CA ASN A 150 -25.98 14.01 -3.09
C ASN A 150 -26.52 15.39 -3.49
N LEU A 151 -27.09 15.54 -4.69
CA LEU A 151 -27.79 16.74 -5.10
C LEU A 151 -29.30 16.62 -4.86
N PRO A 152 -29.97 17.69 -4.38
CA PRO A 152 -31.42 17.70 -4.19
C PRO A 152 -32.15 17.74 -5.53
N SER A 153 -33.40 17.26 -5.57
CA SER A 153 -34.25 17.38 -6.77
C SER A 153 -34.41 18.85 -7.19
N GLY A 154 -34.27 19.12 -8.50
CA GLY A 154 -34.36 20.48 -9.05
C GLY A 154 -33.10 21.33 -8.87
N TRP A 155 -31.98 20.72 -8.46
CA TRP A 155 -30.65 21.38 -8.41
C TRP A 155 -30.26 22.04 -9.74
N ASP A 156 -30.74 21.50 -10.86
CA ASP A 156 -30.51 21.95 -12.23
C ASP A 156 -31.39 23.14 -12.65
N LYS A 157 -32.47 23.41 -11.91
CA LYS A 157 -33.46 24.45 -12.21
C LYS A 157 -33.28 25.71 -11.36
N VAL A 158 -32.27 25.76 -10.51
CA VAL A 158 -32.02 26.96 -9.69
C VAL A 158 -31.59 28.13 -10.57
N PRO A 159 -31.93 29.38 -10.19
CA PRO A 159 -31.45 30.56 -10.90
C PRO A 159 -29.93 30.57 -11.03
N GLU A 160 -29.41 31.11 -12.12
CA GLU A 160 -27.96 31.15 -12.39
C GLU A 160 -27.16 31.79 -11.24
N SER A 161 -27.74 32.80 -10.57
CA SER A 161 -27.15 33.43 -9.39
C SER A 161 -26.91 32.50 -8.21
N LYS A 162 -27.56 31.32 -8.18
CA LYS A 162 -27.41 30.27 -7.15
C LYS A 162 -26.76 28.98 -7.67
N ALA A 163 -26.47 28.88 -8.96
CA ALA A 163 -25.90 27.67 -9.57
C ALA A 163 -24.53 27.28 -8.96
N TYR A 164 -23.80 28.25 -8.40
CA TYR A 164 -22.52 28.02 -7.72
C TYR A 164 -22.62 27.05 -6.54
N LEU A 165 -23.80 26.89 -5.91
CA LEU A 165 -24.02 26.00 -4.77
C LEU A 165 -23.89 24.51 -5.14
N TYR A 166 -24.11 24.16 -6.42
CA TYR A 166 -24.09 22.77 -6.90
C TYR A 166 -22.98 22.53 -7.94
N LYS A 167 -22.09 23.50 -8.14
CA LYS A 167 -21.03 23.43 -9.14
C LYS A 167 -19.81 22.68 -8.60
N LEU A 168 -19.23 21.79 -9.42
CA LEU A 168 -17.97 21.13 -9.09
C LEU A 168 -16.84 22.16 -9.14
N MET A 169 -16.25 22.45 -7.98
CA MET A 169 -15.04 23.29 -7.89
C MET A 169 -13.81 22.39 -7.93
N LEU A 170 -13.06 22.46 -9.03
CA LEU A 170 -11.79 21.76 -9.17
C LEU A 170 -10.65 22.72 -8.85
N ALA A 171 -10.03 22.53 -7.69
CA ALA A 171 -8.79 23.21 -7.34
C ALA A 171 -7.61 22.28 -7.65
N PHE A 172 -6.71 22.73 -8.52
CA PHE A 172 -5.45 22.06 -8.77
C PHE A 172 -4.36 22.82 -8.01
N ASP A 173 -3.71 22.15 -7.05
CA ASP A 173 -2.50 22.68 -6.45
C ASP A 173 -1.39 22.64 -7.50
N ALA A 174 -1.01 23.81 -8.01
CA ALA A 174 0.00 23.99 -9.04
C ALA A 174 1.44 23.95 -8.48
N ASN A 175 1.67 23.31 -7.33
CA ASN A 175 2.99 22.94 -6.81
C ASN A 175 3.66 21.83 -7.65
N PHE A 176 3.77 22.03 -8.96
CA PHE A 176 4.46 21.13 -9.84
C PHE A 176 5.97 21.23 -9.61
N ARG A 177 6.55 20.21 -8.98
CA ARG A 177 8.00 19.99 -9.04
C ARG A 177 8.32 19.33 -10.38
N LEU A 178 9.14 19.99 -11.19
CA LEU A 178 9.67 19.43 -12.44
C LEU A 178 10.50 18.19 -12.09
N LYS A 179 9.90 17.00 -12.21
CA LYS A 179 10.61 15.73 -12.05
C LYS A 179 10.87 15.19 -13.45
N ASN A 180 12.14 14.97 -13.77
CA ASN A 180 12.52 14.32 -15.02
C ASN A 180 11.98 12.88 -15.02
N LYS A 181 10.82 12.69 -15.67
CA LYS A 181 10.11 11.41 -15.79
C LYS A 181 10.73 10.52 -16.87
N LEU A 182 11.33 11.11 -17.90
CA LEU A 182 12.02 10.38 -18.97
C LEU A 182 13.43 10.00 -18.50
N ARG A 183 13.57 8.79 -17.98
CA ARG A 183 14.87 8.21 -17.60
C ARG A 183 15.16 7.01 -18.50
N ALA A 184 16.42 6.87 -18.92
CA ALA A 184 16.88 5.65 -19.55
C ALA A 184 16.60 4.46 -18.61
N GLY A 185 15.67 3.58 -19.00
CA GLY A 185 15.24 2.43 -18.18
C GLY A 185 13.83 2.52 -17.57
N GLU A 186 13.01 3.52 -17.89
CA GLU A 186 11.63 3.67 -17.38
C GLU A 186 10.75 2.41 -17.56
N ARG A 187 10.98 1.62 -18.61
CA ARG A 187 10.29 0.33 -18.84
C ARG A 187 10.56 -0.76 -17.78
N MET A 188 11.59 -0.62 -16.94
CA MET A 188 11.94 -1.61 -15.92
C MET A 188 11.08 -1.52 -14.65
N ASP A 189 10.28 -0.47 -14.46
CA ASP A 189 9.41 -0.31 -13.30
C ASP A 189 7.93 -0.09 -13.71
N PRO A 190 7.19 -1.16 -14.06
CA PRO A 190 5.80 -1.03 -14.48
C PRO A 190 4.91 -0.51 -13.34
N ALA A 191 3.99 0.40 -13.70
CA ALA A 191 2.96 0.85 -12.79
C ALA A 191 1.95 -0.28 -12.52
N LEU A 192 1.66 -0.54 -11.25
CA LEU A 192 0.69 -1.57 -10.86
C LEU A 192 -0.77 -1.11 -11.02
N THR A 193 -1.01 0.20 -11.01
CA THR A 193 -2.35 0.81 -11.00
C THR A 193 -2.58 1.71 -12.21
N ASP A 194 -1.87 1.48 -13.31
CA ASP A 194 -1.95 2.34 -14.50
C ASP A 194 -3.38 2.38 -15.03
N GLY A 195 -3.97 3.57 -15.12
CA GLY A 195 -5.36 3.76 -15.55
C GLY A 195 -6.45 3.32 -14.56
N LEU A 196 -6.12 2.65 -13.45
CA LEU A 196 -7.14 2.07 -12.54
C LEU A 196 -7.60 3.02 -11.42
N GLY A 197 -6.82 4.06 -11.14
CA GLY A 197 -7.10 5.06 -10.10
C GLY A 197 -7.61 6.39 -10.66
N TYR A 198 -7.20 7.51 -10.08
CA TYR A 198 -7.64 8.84 -10.53
C TYR A 198 -7.06 9.26 -11.89
N PHE A 199 -5.88 8.76 -12.24
CA PHE A 199 -5.25 9.02 -13.53
C PHE A 199 -5.67 7.93 -14.50
N VAL A 200 -6.77 8.20 -15.21
CA VAL A 200 -7.32 7.30 -16.22
C VAL A 200 -6.81 7.74 -17.58
N THR A 201 -6.29 6.80 -18.37
CA THR A 201 -5.87 7.07 -19.73
C THR A 201 -7.12 7.22 -20.60
N ILE A 202 -7.44 8.45 -20.99
CA ILE A 202 -8.50 8.74 -21.96
C ILE A 202 -7.85 8.60 -23.34
N TRP A 203 -7.81 7.38 -23.89
CA TRP A 203 -7.50 7.17 -25.31
C TRP A 203 -8.72 6.55 -25.99
N THR A 204 -9.63 7.43 -26.38
CA THR A 204 -10.54 7.31 -27.54
C THR A 204 -10.98 8.73 -27.88
N ILE A 205 -10.14 9.44 -28.64
CA ILE A 205 -10.53 10.51 -29.56
C ILE A 205 -9.82 10.19 -30.87
#